data_AF-A0A1G1HQX9-F1
#
_entry.id   AF-A0A1G1HQX9-F1
#
_cell.length_a   1.000
_cell.length_b   1.000
_cell.length_c   1.000
_cell.angle_alpha   90.00
_cell.angle_beta   90.00
_cell.angle_gamma   90.00
#
_symmetry.space_group_name_H-M   'P 1'
#
loop_
_entity.id
_entity.type
_entity.pdbx_description
1 polymer ?
#
loop_
_entity_poly.entity_id
_entity_poly.type
_entity_poly.pdbx_seq_one_letter_code
_entity_poly.pdbx_strand_id
1 'polypeptide(L)' 'MKIECYISASCSSLDQLKENIERALKTGNFKAETCYHRISDEKAMEMKLTGSPTILVNDNDIFPGGTPGVA' A
#
# COMPACT_ATOMS: atom_id res chain seq x y z
N MET A 1 10.60 3.72 10.36
CA MET A 1 10.36 3.28 8.97
C MET A 1 9.04 3.87 8.52
N LYS A 2 8.95 4.31 7.26
CA LYS A 2 7.72 4.90 6.72
C LYS A 2 7.10 3.92 5.72
N ILE A 3 5.80 3.68 5.83
CA ILE A 3 5.04 2.80 4.94
C ILE A 3 3.88 3.62 4.37
N GLU A 4 3.94 3.92 3.08
CA GLU A 4 2.86 4.58 2.36
C GLU A 4 2.05 3.52 1.60
N CYS A 5 0.75 3.47 1.82
CA CYS A 5 -0.16 2.57 1.11
C CYS A 5 -1.11 3.39 0.26
N TYR A 6 -1.02 3.24 -1.05
CA TYR A 6 -1.92 3.85 -2.01
C TYR A 6 -2.94 2.82 -2.48
N ILE A 7 -4.22 3.17 -2.38
CA ILE A 7 -5.31 2.28 -2.75
C ILE A 7 -6.30 3.03 -3.64
N SER A 8 -6.88 2.35 -4.63
CA SER A 8 -7.95 2.95 -5.43
C SER A 8 -9.15 3.28 -4.54
N ALA A 9 -9.82 4.39 -4.82
CA ALA A 9 -10.98 4.87 -4.07
C ALA A 9 -12.13 3.85 -4.00
N SER A 10 -12.24 2.96 -4.99
CA SER A 10 -13.26 1.90 -5.08
C SER A 10 -12.88 0.61 -4.33
N CYS A 11 -11.67 0.52 -3.77
CA CYS A 11 -11.16 -0.71 -3.20
C CYS A 11 -11.66 -0.92 -1.76
N SER A 12 -12.36 -2.03 -1.53
CA SER A 12 -12.91 -2.41 -0.23
C SER A 12 -11.89 -3.07 0.71
N SER A 13 -10.69 -3.40 0.23
CA SER A 13 -9.69 -4.16 0.99
C SER A 13 -8.81 -3.33 1.93
N LEU A 14 -9.08 -2.03 2.10
CA LEU A 14 -8.27 -1.14 2.94
C LEU A 14 -8.20 -1.63 4.40
N ASP A 15 -9.32 -2.03 4.98
CA ASP A 15 -9.37 -2.48 6.37
C ASP A 15 -8.54 -3.76 6.55
N GLN A 16 -8.66 -4.70 5.61
CA GLN A 16 -7.88 -5.93 5.61
C GLN A 16 -6.38 -5.67 5.39
N LEU A 17 -6.03 -4.71 4.53
CA LEU A 17 -4.63 -4.29 4.32
C LEU A 17 -4.05 -3.72 5.61
N LYS A 18 -4.80 -2.86 6.31
CA LYS A 18 -4.37 -2.27 7.58
C LYS A 18 -4.12 -3.34 8.65
N GLU A 19 -5.05 -4.28 8.82
CA GLU A 19 -4.87 -5.40 9.76
C GLU A 19 -3.63 -6.25 9.42
N ASN A 20 -3.40 -6.52 8.14
CA ASN A 20 -2.25 -7.30 7.68
C ASN A 20 -0.92 -6.59 7.98
N ILE A 21 -0.85 -5.28 7.73
CA ILE A 21 0.35 -4.47 8.00
C ILE A 21 0.61 -4.39 9.51
N GLU A 22 -0.42 -4.10 10.31
CA GLU A 22 -0.29 -4.06 11.77
C GLU A 22 0.18 -5.40 12.34
N ARG A 23 -0.38 -6.50 11.85
CA ARG A 23 0.05 -7.85 12.23
C ARG A 23 1.51 -8.10 11.85
N ALA A 24 1.92 -7.76 10.63
CA ALA A 24 3.30 -7.94 10.18
C ALA A 24 4.30 -7.13 11.02
N LEU A 25 4.00 -5.87 11.32
CA LEU A 25 4.82 -5.02 12.17
C LEU A 25 4.94 -5.58 13.59
N LYS A 26 3.83 -6.05 14.16
CA LYS A 26 3.79 -6.64 15.50
C LYS A 26 4.60 -7.93 15.57
N THR A 27 4.43 -8.84 14.60
CA THR A 27 5.18 -10.11 14.56
C THR A 27 6.68 -9.89 14.39
N GLY A 28 7.09 -8.91 13.58
CA GLY A 28 8.50 -8.56 13.39
C GLY A 28 9.10 -7.65 14.46
N ASN A 29 8.29 -7.21 15.45
CA ASN A 29 8.68 -6.20 16.45
C ASN A 29 9.24 -4.90 15.82
N PHE A 30 8.70 -4.52 14.66
CA PHE A 30 9.09 -3.31 13.93
C PHE A 30 8.19 -2.14 14.29
N LYS A 31 8.77 -0.94 14.35
CA LYS A 31 8.00 0.33 14.43
C LYS A 31 8.04 1.03 13.09
N ALA A 32 6.87 1.22 12.49
CA ALA A 32 6.71 2.00 11.27
C ALA A 32 5.55 2.99 11.40
N GLU A 33 5.71 4.13 10.74
CA GLU A 33 4.63 5.08 10.49
C GLU A 33 3.91 4.63 9.21
N THR A 34 2.63 4.28 9.34
CA THR A 34 1.81 3.79 8.22
C THR A 34 0.82 4.86 7.80
N CYS A 35 0.89 5.33 6.56
CA CYS A 35 -0.07 6.25 5.98
C CYS A 35 -0.87 5.55 4.87
N TYR A 36 -2.17 5.76 4.86
CA TYR A 36 -3.09 5.16 3.91
C TYR A 36 -3.75 6.24 3.08
N HIS A 37 -3.56 6.18 1.77
CA HIS A 37 -4.04 7.16 0.80
C HIS A 37 -5.03 6.50 -0.14
N ARG A 38 -6.27 7.00 -0.15
CA ARG A 38 -7.23 6.68 -1.21
C ARG A 38 -7.00 7.65 -2.36
N ILE A 39 -6.65 7.11 -3.51
CA ILE A 39 -6.35 7.89 -4.72
C ILE A 39 -7.27 7.47 -5.86
N SER A 40 -7.55 8.40 -6.77
CA SER A 40 -8.20 8.09 -8.05
C SER A 40 -7.21 7.43 -9.00
N ASP A 41 -7.73 6.75 -10.02
CA ASP A 41 -6.89 6.12 -11.06
C ASP A 41 -6.05 7.18 -11.80
N GLU A 42 -6.59 8.37 -12.02
CA GLU A 42 -5.87 9.53 -12.57
C GLU A 42 -4.66 9.88 -11.70
N LYS A 43 -4.86 9.95 -10.38
CA LYS A 43 -3.78 10.27 -9.45
C LYS A 43 -2.73 9.17 -9.37
N ALA A 44 -3.15 7.91 -9.47
CA ALA A 44 -2.24 6.77 -9.56
C ALA A 44 -1.35 6.85 -10.81
N MET A 45 -1.93 7.20 -11.97
CA MET A 45 -1.19 7.39 -13.22
C MET A 45 -0.19 8.55 -13.14
N GLU A 46 -0.57 9.70 -12.57
CA GLU A 46 0.35 10.82 -12.33
C GLU A 46 1.55 10.42 -11.48
N MET A 47 1.30 9.59 -10.47
CA MET A 47 2.30 9.06 -9.55
C MET A 47 3.04 7.84 -10.10
N LYS A 48 2.74 7.40 -11.34
CA LYS A 48 3.28 6.21 -11.99
C LYS A 48 3.11 4.93 -11.16
N LEU A 49 2.06 4.87 -10.35
CA LEU A 49 1.70 3.69 -9.57
C LEU A 49 0.99 2.72 -10.51
N THR A 50 1.49 1.48 -10.58
CA THR A 50 1.06 0.51 -11.59
C THR A 50 0.03 -0.51 -11.09
N GLY A 51 -0.38 -0.42 -9.81
CA GLY A 51 -1.36 -1.33 -9.22
C GLY A 51 -2.05 -0.81 -7.96
N SER A 52 -3.13 -1.48 -7.56
CA SER A 52 -3.81 -1.26 -6.28
C SER A 52 -3.89 -2.60 -5.54
N PRO A 53 -3.48 -2.68 -4.27
CA PRO A 53 -2.77 -1.64 -3.50
C PRO A 53 -1.30 -1.48 -3.94
N THR A 54 -0.75 -0.26 -3.90
CA THR A 54 0.69 -0.01 -3.97
C THR A 54 1.22 0.30 -2.57
N ILE A 55 2.30 -0.36 -2.16
CA ILE A 55 2.93 -0.18 -0.85
C ILE A 55 4.36 0.32 -1.07
N LEU A 56 4.69 1.50 -0.55
CA LEU A 56 6.04 2.04 -0.54
C LEU A 56 6.62 1.95 0.87
N VAL A 57 7.80 1.39 1.02
CA VAL A 57 8.57 1.36 2.28
C VAL A 57 9.78 2.26 2.13
N ASN A 58 9.83 3.35 2.90
CA ASN A 58 10.83 4.42 2.76
C ASN A 58 10.99 4.87 1.30
N ASP A 59 9.88 5.21 0.66
CA ASP A 59 9.77 5.67 -0.74
C ASP A 59 10.19 4.63 -1.81
N ASN A 60 10.48 3.38 -1.41
CA ASN A 60 10.77 2.28 -2.32
C ASN A 60 9.56 1.36 -2.44
N ASP A 61 9.10 1.10 -3.67
CA ASP A 61 8.06 0.12 -3.92
C ASP A 61 8.58 -1.28 -3.57
N ILE A 62 7.82 -2.00 -2.74
CA ILE A 62 8.18 -3.37 -2.36
C ILE A 62 7.72 -4.41 -3.39
N PHE A 63 6.89 -4.00 -4.36
CA PHE A 63 6.44 -4.82 -5.49
C PHE A 63 6.72 -4.12 -6.84
N PRO A 64 8.00 -3.82 -7.16
CA PRO A 64 8.34 -3.23 -8.44
C PRO A 64 8.04 -4.25 -9.56
N GLY A 65 7.05 -3.94 -10.40
CA GLY A 65 6.67 -4.78 -11.54
C GLY A 65 5.27 -5.36 -11.49
N GLY A 66 4.43 -4.95 -10.53
CA GLY A 66 2.99 -5.17 -10.58
C GLY A 66 2.64 -6.65 -10.61
N THR A 67 2.79 -7.35 -9.49
CA THR A 67 1.95 -8.52 -9.26
C THR A 67 0.55 -7.96 -8.98
N PRO A 68 -0.43 -8.09 -9.90
CA PRO A 68 -1.78 -7.62 -9.61
C PRO A 68 -2.24 -8.36 -8.36
N GLY A 69 -2.84 -7.63 -7.41
CA GLY A 69 -3.57 -8.30 -6.34
C GLY A 69 -4.51 -9.31 -6.98
N VAL A 70 -4.48 -10.56 -6.51
CA VAL A 70 -5.37 -11.58 -7.04
C VAL A 70 -6.81 -11.09 -6.86
N ALA A 71 -7.51 -10.92 -7.98
CA ALA A 71 -8.93 -10.59 -8.02
C ALA A 71 -9.76 -11.74 -7.45
#